data_AF-A0A6B3FR39-F1
#
_entry.id   AF-A0A6B3FR39-F1
#
_cell.length_a   1.000
_cell.length_b   1.000
_cell.length_c   1.000
_cell.angle_alpha   90.00
_cell.angle_beta   90.00
_cell.angle_gamma   90.00
#
_symmetry.space_group_name_H-M   'P 1'
#
loop_
_entity.id
_entity.type
_entity.pdbx_description
1 polymer ?
#
loop_
_entity_poly.entity_id
_entity_poly.type
_entity_poly.pdbx_seq_one_letter_code
_entity_poly.pdbx_strand_id
1 'polypeptide(L)'
;LVELVQIRASHLNRCAYCLHMHTTDARKAGESEDRLHMVAVWHEADHFFTDRERSALALTDAVTRIGDAGVPDEVYDRAAAHFTEEELAHLLALIFTINTWNRIALSTAKRAGTDER
;
A
#
# COMPACT_ATOMS: atom_id res chain seq x y z
N LEU A 1 5.77 -3.81 -6.47
CA LEU A 1 4.36 -3.99 -6.04
C LEU A 1 4.19 -4.12 -4.52
N VAL A 2 4.78 -5.12 -3.86
CA VAL A 2 4.60 -5.33 -2.39
C VAL A 2 4.85 -4.05 -1.59
N GLU A 3 6.01 -3.41 -1.78
CA GLU A 3 6.30 -2.17 -1.04
C GLU A 3 5.38 -1.00 -1.42
N LEU A 4 4.90 -0.90 -2.67
CA LEU A 4 3.97 0.17 -3.07
C LEU A 4 2.65 0.08 -2.29
N VAL A 5 2.12 -1.12 -2.11
CA VAL A 5 0.92 -1.40 -1.31
C VAL A 5 1.18 -1.01 0.15
N GLN A 6 2.32 -1.42 0.70
CA GLN A 6 2.65 -1.14 2.10
C GLN A 6 2.85 0.36 2.37
N ILE A 7 3.53 1.05 1.46
CA ILE A 7 3.73 2.51 1.49
C ILE A 7 2.38 3.22 1.37
N ARG A 8 1.53 2.83 0.41
CA ARG A 8 0.23 3.47 0.20
C ARG A 8 -0.68 3.33 1.42
N ALA A 9 -0.83 2.13 1.97
CA ALA A 9 -1.60 1.91 3.20
C ALA A 9 -1.04 2.74 4.37
N SER A 10 0.29 2.81 4.49
CA SER A 10 0.96 3.60 5.53
C SER A 10 0.73 5.11 5.37
N HIS A 11 0.67 5.64 4.14
CA HIS A 11 0.26 7.03 3.89
C HIS A 11 -1.17 7.29 4.39
N LEU A 12 -2.12 6.42 4.03
CA LEU A 12 -3.53 6.57 4.38
C LEU A 12 -3.73 6.52 5.90
N ASN A 13 -3.06 5.60 6.57
CA ASN A 13 -3.08 5.45 8.03
C ASN A 13 -2.17 6.45 8.77
N ARG A 14 -1.40 7.26 8.05
CA ARG A 14 -0.45 8.25 8.61
C ARG A 14 0.60 7.62 9.54
N CYS A 15 1.02 6.39 9.25
CA CYS A 15 2.02 5.69 10.06
C CYS A 15 3.44 6.03 9.57
N ALA A 16 4.06 7.03 10.18
CA ALA A 16 5.42 7.45 9.82
C ALA A 16 6.48 6.34 10.01
N TYR A 17 6.32 5.51 11.04
CA TYR A 17 7.22 4.36 11.29
C TYR A 17 7.19 3.38 10.12
N CYS A 18 6.02 2.89 9.76
CA CYS A 18 5.86 1.96 8.64
C CYS A 18 6.24 2.61 7.30
N LEU A 19 5.93 3.89 7.10
CA LEU A 19 6.30 4.60 5.88
C LEU A 19 7.82 4.67 5.71
N HIS A 20 8.57 5.03 6.76
CA HIS A 20 10.03 5.05 6.74
C HIS A 20 10.59 3.66 6.43
N MET A 21 10.07 2.64 7.12
CA MET A 21 10.45 1.25 6.99
C MET A 21 10.30 0.75 5.55
N HIS A 22 9.11 0.91 4.96
CA HIS A 22 8.78 0.40 3.62
C HIS A 22 9.36 1.22 2.48
N THR A 23 9.53 2.54 2.64
CA THR A 23 10.26 3.33 1.63
C THR A 23 11.74 2.98 1.61
N THR A 24 12.33 2.62 2.75
CA THR A 24 13.72 2.12 2.80
C THR A 24 13.85 0.76 2.12
N ASP A 25 12.91 -0.16 2.37
CA ASP A 25 12.91 -1.48 1.74
C ASP A 25 12.65 -1.39 0.23
N ALA A 26 11.77 -0.49 -0.22
CA ALA A 26 11.53 -0.22 -1.63
C ALA A 26 12.79 0.27 -2.35
N ARG A 27 13.54 1.18 -1.74
CA ARG A 27 14.83 1.64 -2.27
C ARG A 27 15.83 0.50 -2.39
N LYS A 28 15.94 -0.36 -1.38
CA LYS A 28 16.80 -1.56 -1.41
C LYS A 28 16.39 -2.52 -2.53
N ALA A 29 15.10 -2.58 -2.86
CA ALA A 29 14.56 -3.37 -3.95
C ALA A 29 14.67 -2.69 -5.34
N GLY A 30 15.25 -1.50 -5.44
CA GLY A 30 15.49 -0.79 -6.70
C GLY A 30 14.32 0.05 -7.22
N GLU A 31 13.34 0.38 -6.37
CA GLU A 31 12.25 1.29 -6.73
C GLU A 31 12.78 2.72 -6.97
N SER A 32 12.17 3.46 -7.91
CA SER A 32 12.64 4.81 -8.25
C SER A 32 12.15 5.87 -7.27
N GLU A 33 12.96 6.90 -7.01
CA GLU A 33 12.54 8.02 -6.17
C GLU A 33 11.30 8.71 -6.75
N ASP A 34 11.22 8.90 -8.07
CA ASP A 34 10.03 9.51 -8.69
C ASP A 34 8.75 8.73 -8.32
N ARG A 35 8.78 7.40 -8.45
CA ARG A 35 7.62 6.56 -8.11
C ARG A 35 7.31 6.57 -6.61
N LEU A 36 8.32 6.59 -5.75
CA LEU A 36 8.14 6.71 -4.30
C LEU A 36 7.45 8.02 -3.91
N HIS A 37 7.82 9.13 -4.55
CA HIS A 37 7.17 10.43 -4.32
C HIS A 37 5.75 10.46 -4.89
N MET A 38 5.50 9.77 -6.02
CA MET A 38 4.19 9.77 -6.68
C MET A 38 3.16 8.83 -6.04
N VAL A 39 3.57 7.80 -5.30
CA VAL A 39 2.64 6.82 -4.70
C VAL A 39 1.56 7.45 -3.82
N ALA A 40 1.90 8.54 -3.10
CA ALA A 40 0.94 9.25 -2.24
C ALA A 40 -0.20 9.91 -3.04
N VAL A 41 0.03 10.18 -4.32
CA VAL A 41 -0.86 10.90 -5.24
C VAL A 41 -1.09 10.12 -6.53
N TRP A 42 -1.01 8.78 -6.47
CA TRP A 42 -0.95 7.91 -7.63
C TRP A 42 -2.10 8.09 -8.63
N HIS A 43 -3.29 8.51 -8.18
CA HIS A 43 -4.45 8.79 -9.03
C HIS A 43 -4.17 9.89 -10.06
N GLU A 44 -3.39 10.92 -9.69
CA GLU A 44 -3.00 12.04 -10.56
C GLU A 44 -1.68 11.78 -11.29
N ALA A 45 -0.97 10.71 -10.90
CA ALA A 45 0.34 10.31 -11.43
C ALA A 45 0.26 8.91 -12.05
N ASP A 46 -0.88 8.58 -12.64
CA ASP A 46 -1.23 7.22 -13.09
C ASP A 46 -0.23 6.63 -14.11
N HIS A 47 0.36 7.46 -14.96
CA HIS A 47 1.37 7.09 -15.96
C HIS A 47 2.67 6.55 -15.37
N PHE A 48 2.95 6.79 -14.08
CA PHE A 48 4.08 6.18 -13.39
C PHE A 48 3.85 4.71 -13.04
N PHE A 49 2.60 4.23 -13.05
CA PHE A 49 2.20 2.91 -12.55
C PHE A 49 1.52 2.09 -13.65
N THR A 50 1.80 0.78 -13.68
CA THR A 50 1.11 -0.14 -14.60
C THR A 50 -0.36 -0.33 -14.21
N ASP A 51 -1.22 -0.81 -15.11
CA ASP A 51 -2.62 -1.14 -14.79
C ASP A 51 -2.77 -2.10 -13.60
N ARG A 52 -1.87 -3.09 -13.52
CA ARG A 52 -1.82 -4.04 -12.41
C ARG A 52 -1.43 -3.35 -11.09
N GLU A 53 -0.54 -2.37 -11.11
CA GLU A 53 -0.20 -1.59 -9.93
C GLU A 53 -1.32 -0.63 -9.53
N ARG A 54 -1.95 0.05 -10.50
CA ARG A 54 -3.07 0.96 -10.26
C ARG A 54 -4.27 0.24 -9.64
N SER A 55 -4.61 -0.95 -10.14
CA SER A 55 -5.69 -1.76 -9.56
C SER A 55 -5.36 -2.22 -8.13
N ALA A 56 -4.11 -2.59 -7.85
CA ALA A 56 -3.70 -2.92 -6.49
C ALA A 56 -3.72 -1.71 -5.54
N LEU A 57 -3.30 -0.53 -6.01
CA LEU A 57 -3.36 0.72 -5.22
C LEU A 57 -4.81 1.14 -4.96
N ALA A 58 -5.71 1.00 -5.93
CA ALA A 58 -7.15 1.25 -5.75
C ALA A 58 -7.76 0.32 -4.70
N LEU A 59 -7.46 -0.98 -4.78
CA LEU A 59 -7.92 -1.95 -3.79
C LEU A 59 -7.33 -1.66 -2.40
N THR A 60 -6.06 -1.26 -2.34
CA THR A 60 -5.40 -0.81 -1.10
C THR A 60 -6.12 0.38 -0.47
N ASP A 61 -6.50 1.38 -1.28
CA ASP A 61 -7.25 2.56 -0.82
C ASP A 61 -8.59 2.16 -0.21
N ALA A 62 -9.39 1.37 -0.94
CA ALA A 62 -10.72 0.94 -0.52
C ALA A 62 -10.68 0.08 0.75
N VAL A 63 -9.81 -0.93 0.80
CA VAL A 63 -9.68 -1.83 1.96
C VAL A 63 -9.12 -1.10 3.18
N THR A 64 -8.17 -0.17 2.99
CA THR A 64 -7.62 0.60 4.13
C THR A 64 -8.67 1.53 4.73
N ARG A 65 -9.55 2.10 3.90
CA ARG A 65 -10.66 2.98 4.30
C ARG A 65 -12.01 2.26 4.32
N ILE A 66 -12.01 0.97 4.66
CA ILE A 66 -13.20 0.12 4.57
C ILE A 66 -14.42 0.66 5.36
N GLY A 67 -14.19 1.45 6.41
CA GLY A 67 -15.25 2.07 7.20
C GLY A 67 -16.02 3.20 6.48
N ASP A 68 -15.48 3.75 5.39
CA ASP A 68 -16.11 4.87 4.67
C ASP A 68 -17.27 4.38 3.80
N ALA A 69 -17.03 3.37 2.95
CA ALA A 69 -18.01 2.84 2.00
C ALA A 69 -17.87 1.34 1.70
N GLY A 70 -17.06 0.60 2.49
CA GLY A 70 -16.67 -0.76 2.14
C GLY A 70 -15.71 -0.83 0.95
N VAL A 71 -15.76 -1.95 0.22
CA VAL A 71 -15.00 -2.13 -1.03
C VAL A 71 -16.00 -2.16 -2.18
N PRO A 72 -16.03 -1.14 -3.06
CA PRO A 72 -16.92 -1.15 -4.21
C PRO A 72 -16.61 -2.31 -5.16
N ASP A 73 -17.66 -2.95 -5.72
CA ASP A 73 -17.52 -4.09 -6.63
C ASP A 73 -16.60 -3.75 -7.82
N GLU A 74 -16.74 -2.56 -8.41
CA GLU A 74 -15.89 -2.11 -9.53
C GLU A 74 -14.39 -2.04 -9.20
N VAL A 75 -14.03 -1.79 -7.93
CA VAL A 75 -12.64 -1.76 -7.48
C VAL A 75 -12.11 -3.18 -7.34
N TYR A 76 -12.92 -4.07 -6.77
CA TYR A 76 -12.58 -5.49 -6.63
C TYR A 76 -12.46 -6.16 -8.01
N ASP A 77 -13.46 -6.00 -8.88
CA ASP A 77 -13.51 -6.58 -10.21
C ASP A 77 -12.34 -6.13 -11.08
N ARG A 78 -11.94 -4.85 -10.97
CA ARG A 78 -10.76 -4.34 -11.67
C ARG A 78 -9.48 -5.00 -11.18
N ALA A 79 -9.33 -5.23 -9.87
CA ALA A 79 -8.20 -5.99 -9.36
C ALA A 79 -8.26 -7.46 -9.83
N ALA A 80 -9.42 -8.11 -9.74
CA ALA A 80 -9.60 -9.50 -10.19
C ALA A 80 -9.29 -9.69 -11.68
N ALA A 81 -9.46 -8.65 -12.52
CA ALA A 81 -9.08 -8.70 -13.93
C ALA A 81 -7.55 -8.71 -14.18
N HIS A 82 -6.74 -8.27 -13.21
CA HIS A 82 -5.29 -8.15 -13.35
C HIS A 82 -4.49 -9.18 -12.54
N PHE A 83 -5.13 -9.91 -11.63
CA PHE A 83 -4.50 -10.86 -10.71
C PHE A 83 -5.18 -12.22 -10.83
N THR A 84 -4.43 -13.31 -10.70
CA THR A 84 -5.06 -14.63 -10.49
C THR A 84 -5.76 -14.65 -9.11
N GLU A 85 -6.63 -15.63 -8.88
CA GLU A 85 -7.30 -15.78 -7.57
C GLU A 85 -6.30 -15.88 -6.41
N GLU A 86 -5.23 -16.67 -6.59
CA GLU A 86 -4.16 -16.81 -5.60
C GLU A 86 -3.40 -15.49 -5.37
N GLU A 87 -3.03 -14.78 -6.45
CA GLU A 87 -2.34 -13.51 -6.33
C GLU A 87 -3.22 -12.42 -5.68
N LEU A 88 -4.53 -12.42 -5.97
CA LEU A 88 -5.48 -11.49 -5.37
C LEU A 88 -5.66 -11.79 -3.87
N ALA A 89 -5.71 -13.07 -3.49
CA ALA A 89 -5.72 -13.47 -2.08
C ALA A 89 -4.45 -13.00 -1.35
N HIS A 90 -3.28 -13.15 -1.97
CA HIS A 90 -2.01 -12.63 -1.43
C HIS A 90 -2.01 -11.10 -1.32
N LEU A 91 -2.57 -10.38 -2.31
CA LEU A 91 -2.69 -8.93 -2.27
C LEU A 91 -3.58 -8.48 -1.09
N LEU A 92 -4.74 -9.11 -0.89
CA LEU A 92 -5.62 -8.82 0.24
C LEU A 92 -4.93 -9.11 1.57
N ALA A 93 -4.26 -10.26 1.69
CA ALA A 93 -3.51 -10.63 2.89
C ALA A 93 -2.41 -9.60 3.20
N LEU A 94 -1.70 -9.10 2.18
CA LEU A 94 -0.71 -8.04 2.33
C LEU A 94 -1.36 -6.74 2.84
N ILE A 95 -2.48 -6.31 2.25
CA ILE A 95 -3.19 -5.10 2.67
C ILE A 95 -3.67 -5.20 4.13
N PHE A 96 -4.20 -6.36 4.54
CA PHE A 96 -4.61 -6.61 5.93
C PHE A 96 -3.43 -6.59 6.89
N THR A 97 -2.31 -7.20 6.48
CA THR A 97 -1.08 -7.28 7.28
C THR A 97 -0.51 -5.89 7.53
N ILE A 98 -0.37 -5.05 6.50
CA ILE A 98 0.15 -3.69 6.70
C ILE A 98 -0.81 -2.83 7.52
N ASN A 99 -2.13 -2.98 7.33
CA ASN A 99 -3.12 -2.29 8.15
C ASN A 99 -3.03 -2.66 9.63
N THR A 100 -2.71 -3.92 9.93
CA THR A 100 -2.44 -4.39 11.29
C THR A 100 -1.17 -3.76 11.83
N TRP A 101 -0.07 -3.77 11.08
CA TRP A 101 1.20 -3.17 11.49
C TRP A 101 1.11 -1.66 11.71
N ASN A 102 0.40 -0.93 10.86
CA ASN A 102 0.15 0.49 11.05
C ASN A 102 -0.54 0.76 12.40
N ARG A 103 -1.56 -0.04 12.75
CA ARG A 103 -2.28 0.08 14.03
C ARG A 103 -1.39 -0.25 15.23
N ILE A 104 -0.58 -1.30 15.14
CA ILE A 104 0.39 -1.66 16.19
C ILE A 104 1.39 -0.53 16.40
N ALA A 105 2.03 -0.05 15.32
CA ALA A 105 3.06 0.97 15.40
C ALA A 105 2.52 2.28 15.99
N LEU A 106 1.34 2.71 15.56
CA LEU A 106 0.69 3.92 16.07
C LEU A 106 0.26 3.78 17.53
N SER A 107 -0.42 2.68 17.89
CA SER A 107 -0.89 2.47 19.27
C SER A 107 0.24 2.27 20.29
N THR A 108 1.42 1.86 19.84
CA THR A 108 2.62 1.69 20.67
C THR A 108 3.66 2.81 20.51
N ALA A 109 3.31 3.91 19.82
CA ALA A 109 4.15 5.09 19.63
C ALA A 109 5.56 4.77 19.07
N LYS A 110 5.66 3.82 18.14
CA LYS A 110 6.92 3.53 17.42
C LYS A 110 7.42 4.79 16.71
N ARG A 111 8.74 5.03 16.75
CA ARG A 111 9.39 6.19 16.13
C ARG A 111 10.07 5.80 14.83
N ALA A 112 9.81 6.54 13.76
CA ALA A 112 10.44 6.32 12.46
C ALA A 112 11.96 6.45 12.55
N GLY A 113 12.69 5.58 11.84
CA GLY A 113 14.15 5.60 11.77
C GLY A 113 14.87 5.14 13.03
N THR A 114 14.18 4.48 13.96
CA THR A 114 14.79 3.87 15.16
C THR A 114 14.76 2.34 15.11
N ASP A 115 14.48 1.75 13.95
CA ASP A 115 14.51 0.31 13.72
C ASP A 115 15.95 -0.16 13.42
N GLU A 116 16.44 -1.08 14.25
CA GLU A 116 17.69 -1.81 14.00
C GLU A 116 17.36 -2.98 13.06
N ARG A 117 17.52 -2.78 11.76
CA ARG A 117 17.31 -3.80 10.70
C ARG A 117 18.59 -4.06 9.93
#